data_AF-A0AAN4ZYX8-F1
#
_entry.id   AF-A0AAN4ZYX8-F1
#
_cell.length_a   1.000
_cell.length_b   1.000
_cell.length_c   1.000
_cell.angle_alpha   90.00
_cell.angle_beta   90.00
_cell.angle_gamma   90.00
#
_symmetry.space_group_name_H-M   'P 1'
#
loop_
_entity.id
_entity.type
_entity.pdbx_description
1 polymer ?
#
loop_
_entity_poly.entity_id
_entity_poly.type
_entity_poly.pdbx_seq_one_letter_code
_entity_poly.pdbx_strand_id
1 'polypeptide(L)'
;MFEMNRAIEVKRGSIYVPVEIYDTYFAGLEAVIVLIRDDKLMILPVRQMAAGGCLLKVRNARGDRVATAPDVFEAHGLAEFSIANLEVRWSAEDGALVADLPSPP
;
A
#
# COMPACT_ATOMS: atom_id res chain seq x y z
N MET A 1 2.83 -18.25 -17.69
CA MET A 1 3.11 -17.11 -16.80
C MET A 1 1.77 -16.48 -16.50
N PHE A 2 1.28 -16.62 -15.26
CA PHE A 2 0.04 -15.96 -14.86
C PHE A 2 0.33 -14.47 -14.70
N GLU A 3 -0.45 -13.64 -15.38
CA GLU A 3 -0.45 -12.20 -15.20
C GLU A 3 -0.94 -11.94 -13.77
N MET A 4 -0.01 -11.67 -12.85
CA MET A 4 -0.33 -11.38 -11.47
C MET A 4 -1.11 -10.06 -11.46
N ASN A 5 -2.29 -10.02 -10.85
CA ASN A 5 -3.01 -8.77 -10.66
C ASN A 5 -2.18 -7.87 -9.73
N ARG A 6 -1.47 -6.89 -10.30
CA ARG A 6 -0.58 -5.97 -9.57
C ARG A 6 -1.28 -4.66 -9.28
N ALA A 7 -2.55 -4.70 -8.87
CA ALA A 7 -3.31 -3.51 -8.52
C ALA A 7 -3.75 -3.56 -7.07
N ILE A 8 -3.73 -2.41 -6.42
CA ILE A 8 -4.32 -2.17 -5.10
C ILE A 8 -5.50 -1.21 -5.23
N GLU A 9 -6.41 -1.24 -4.25
CA GLU A 9 -7.45 -0.22 -4.11
C GLU A 9 -7.00 0.79 -3.05
N VAL A 10 -7.20 2.07 -3.30
CA VAL A 10 -7.04 3.14 -2.31
C VAL A 10 -8.37 3.84 -2.14
N LYS A 11 -8.80 4.05 -0.89
CA LYS A 11 -10.03 4.78 -0.58
C LYS A 11 -9.84 5.58 0.69
N ARG A 12 -9.84 6.91 0.56
CA ARG A 12 -9.79 7.87 1.69
C ARG A 12 -8.72 7.49 2.72
N GLY A 13 -7.49 7.35 2.24
CA GLY A 13 -6.33 7.00 3.06
C GLY A 13 -6.24 5.54 3.53
N SER A 14 -7.16 4.66 3.11
CA SER A 14 -7.04 3.22 3.32
C SER A 14 -6.53 2.54 2.05
N ILE A 15 -5.51 1.70 2.20
CA ILE A 15 -4.90 0.91 1.14
C ILE A 15 -5.32 -0.53 1.31
N TYR A 16 -6.03 -1.06 0.33
CA TYR A 16 -6.48 -2.45 0.30
C TYR A 16 -5.57 -3.26 -0.60
N VAL A 17 -4.95 -4.27 0.01
CA VAL A 17 -3.93 -5.10 -0.62
C VAL A 17 -4.53 -6.49 -0.85
N PRO A 18 -4.69 -6.93 -2.11
CA PRO A 18 -5.08 -8.29 -2.42
C PRO A 18 -4.13 -9.32 -1.80
N VAL A 19 -4.66 -10.49 -1.42
CA VAL A 19 -3.86 -11.55 -0.80
C VAL A 19 -2.64 -11.94 -1.63
N GLU A 20 -2.74 -11.92 -2.97
CA GLU A 20 -1.63 -12.29 -3.86
C GLU A 20 -0.45 -11.32 -3.76
N ILE A 21 -0.72 -10.03 -3.58
CA ILE A 21 0.30 -9.00 -3.36
C ILE A 21 0.88 -9.13 -1.95
N TYR A 22 0.02 -9.38 -0.95
CA TYR A 22 0.46 -9.61 0.43
C TYR A 22 1.39 -10.82 0.53
N ASP A 23 0.99 -11.97 0.00
CA ASP A 23 1.78 -13.20 0.05
C ASP A 23 3.11 -13.07 -0.69
N THR A 24 3.16 -12.24 -1.75
CA THR A 24 4.39 -12.04 -2.51
C THR A 24 5.38 -11.12 -1.78
N TYR A 25 4.93 -10.01 -1.20
CA TYR A 25 5.82 -8.92 -0.76
C TYR A 25 5.84 -8.69 0.76
N PHE A 26 4.79 -9.11 1.47
CA PHE A 26 4.56 -8.75 2.87
C PHE A 26 4.17 -9.95 3.76
N ALA A 27 4.35 -11.19 3.27
CA ALA A 27 3.98 -12.40 3.99
C ALA A 27 4.59 -12.44 5.39
N GLY A 28 3.74 -12.66 6.40
CA GLY A 28 4.14 -12.72 7.80
C GLY A 28 4.41 -11.36 8.46
N LEU A 29 4.31 -10.25 7.73
CA LEU A 29 4.45 -8.91 8.31
C LEU A 29 3.15 -8.46 8.94
N GLU A 30 3.26 -7.77 10.08
CA GLU A 30 2.14 -7.19 10.80
C GLU A 30 1.89 -5.72 10.44
N ALA A 31 2.90 -5.02 9.95
CA ALA A 31 2.82 -3.59 9.64
C ALA A 31 3.65 -3.21 8.42
N VAL A 32 3.28 -2.08 7.81
CA VAL A 32 3.98 -1.43 6.70
C VAL A 32 4.17 0.05 6.99
N ILE A 33 5.20 0.65 6.41
CA ILE A 33 5.29 2.12 6.34
C ILE A 33 4.62 2.57 5.04
N VAL A 34 3.80 3.61 5.13
CA VAL A 34 3.20 4.27 3.98
C VAL A 34 3.84 5.64 3.81
N LEU A 35 4.38 5.92 2.64
CA LEU A 35 4.94 7.22 2.28
C LEU A 35 4.31 7.72 0.99
N ILE A 36 4.19 9.03 0.87
CA ILE A 36 3.96 9.70 -0.41
C ILE A 36 5.16 10.62 -0.67
N ARG A 37 5.85 10.41 -1.78
CA ARG A 37 7.04 11.18 -2.16
C ARG A 37 7.14 11.23 -3.68
N ASP A 38 7.42 12.41 -4.24
CA ASP A 38 7.60 12.62 -5.68
C ASP A 38 6.44 12.04 -6.51
N ASP A 39 5.20 12.32 -6.08
CA ASP A 39 3.95 11.80 -6.67
C ASP A 39 3.85 10.28 -6.72
N LYS A 40 4.55 9.57 -5.82
CA LYS A 40 4.50 8.12 -5.69
C LYS A 40 3.97 7.72 -4.33
N LEU A 41 3.04 6.76 -4.31
CA LEU A 41 2.69 6.00 -3.13
C LEU A 41 3.72 4.89 -2.94
N MET A 42 4.32 4.80 -1.76
CA MET A 42 5.30 3.78 -1.42
C MET A 42 4.85 3.03 -0.17
N ILE A 43 4.86 1.69 -0.26
CA ILE A 43 4.49 0.79 0.83
C ILE A 43 5.70 -0.09 1.14
N LEU A 44 6.30 0.13 2.31
CA LEU A 44 7.54 -0.51 2.70
C LEU A 44 7.30 -1.58 3.78
N PRO A 45 7.95 -2.74 3.70
CA PRO A 45 7.84 -3.78 4.72
C PRO A 45 8.52 -3.33 6.03
N VAL A 46 7.83 -3.44 7.16
CA VAL A 46 8.45 -3.26 8.49
C VAL A 46 8.96 -4.60 8.99
N ARG A 47 10.28 -4.77 9.05
CA ARG A 47 10.91 -6.01 9.57
C ARG A 47 11.23 -5.96 11.06
N GLN A 48 11.15 -4.78 11.68
CA GLN A 48 11.33 -4.60 13.12
C GLN A 48 10.19 -3.74 13.68
N MET A 49 9.27 -4.35 14.44
CA MET A 49 8.05 -3.69 14.93
C MET A 49 8.29 -2.43 15.78
N ALA A 50 9.47 -2.30 16.40
CA ALA A 50 9.84 -1.10 17.15
C ALA A 50 9.93 0.18 16.28
N ALA A 51 9.98 0.03 14.95
CA ALA A 51 10.00 1.15 14.01
C ALA A 51 8.61 1.80 13.77
N GLY A 52 7.53 1.20 14.29
CA GLY A 52 6.17 1.69 14.07
C GLY A 52 5.61 1.31 12.68
N GLY A 53 4.59 2.06 12.24
CA GLY A 53 3.95 1.90 10.93
C GLY A 53 2.44 1.66 11.00
N CYS A 54 1.85 1.47 9.82
CA CYS A 54 0.44 1.15 9.61
C CYS A 54 0.21 -0.36 9.73
N LEU A 55 -0.69 -0.78 10.62
CA LEU A 55 -1.06 -2.18 10.80
C LEU A 55 -1.70 -2.77 9.52
N LEU A 56 -1.22 -3.94 9.07
CA LEU A 56 -1.79 -4.75 8.00
C LEU A 56 -2.90 -5.67 8.53
N LYS A 57 -4.09 -5.11 8.68
CA LYS A 57 -5.28 -5.83 9.19
C LYS A 57 -5.78 -6.83 8.16
N VAL A 58 -6.25 -8.00 8.60
CA VAL A 58 -7.01 -8.92 7.73
C VAL A 58 -8.34 -8.26 7.38
N ARG A 59 -8.60 -8.07 6.08
CA ARG A 59 -9.84 -7.48 5.55
C ARG A 59 -10.96 -8.50 5.47
N ASN A 60 -10.66 -9.73 5.05
CA ASN A 60 -11.65 -10.77 4.77
C ASN A 60 -11.04 -12.18 4.90
N ALA A 61 -11.90 -13.20 4.81
CA ALA A 61 -11.52 -14.62 4.93
C ALA A 61 -10.60 -15.14 3.81
N ARG A 62 -10.47 -14.40 2.69
CA ARG A 62 -9.52 -14.74 1.61
C ARG A 62 -8.08 -14.39 1.98
N GLY A 63 -7.87 -13.50 2.96
CA GLY A 63 -6.54 -13.10 3.41
C GLY A 63 -6.09 -11.74 2.88
N ASP A 64 -6.95 -11.01 2.17
CA ASP A 64 -6.66 -9.63 1.76
C ASP A 64 -6.35 -8.77 2.99
N ARG A 65 -5.50 -7.75 2.81
CA ARG A 65 -5.12 -6.84 3.88
C ARG A 65 -5.65 -5.43 3.65
N VAL A 66 -5.71 -4.68 4.74
CA VAL A 66 -5.92 -3.23 4.70
C VAL A 66 -4.95 -2.55 5.66
N ALA A 67 -4.26 -1.52 5.16
CA ALA A 67 -3.50 -0.56 5.94
C ALA A 67 -4.21 0.80 5.87
N THR A 68 -4.26 1.52 6.99
CA THR A 68 -4.94 2.82 7.09
C THR A 68 -3.90 3.87 7.46
N ALA A 69 -3.77 4.90 6.63
CA ALA A 69 -2.79 5.99 6.74
C ALA A 69 -3.40 7.36 6.36
N PRO A 70 -4.59 7.74 6.90
CA PRO A 70 -5.32 8.95 6.47
C PRO A 70 -4.50 10.23 6.65
N ASP A 71 -3.69 10.29 7.71
CA ASP A 71 -2.75 11.36 7.99
C ASP A 71 -1.70 11.54 6.89
N VAL A 72 -1.16 10.43 6.35
CA VAL A 72 -0.21 10.47 5.23
C VAL A 72 -0.88 11.01 3.97
N PHE A 73 -2.11 10.59 3.66
CA PHE A 73 -2.82 11.10 2.48
C PHE A 73 -3.25 12.56 2.66
N GLU A 74 -3.74 12.94 3.85
CA GLU A 74 -4.16 14.30 4.16
C GLU A 74 -3.00 15.29 4.08
N ALA A 75 -1.81 14.93 4.60
CA ALA A 75 -0.62 15.76 4.53
C ALA A 75 -0.18 16.10 3.10
N HIS A 76 -0.64 15.33 2.11
CA HIS A 76 -0.37 15.54 0.68
C HIS A 76 -1.59 16.06 -0.10
N GLY A 77 -2.65 16.52 0.59
CA GLY A 77 -3.86 17.05 -0.06
C GLY A 77 -4.76 15.96 -0.69
N LEU A 78 -4.57 14.70 -0.31
CA LEU A 78 -5.22 13.53 -0.89
C LEU A 78 -6.25 12.89 0.05
N ALA A 79 -6.81 13.65 1.00
CA ALA A 79 -7.75 13.14 2.01
C ALA A 79 -8.95 12.39 1.39
N GLU A 80 -9.48 12.90 0.29
CA GLU A 80 -10.63 12.30 -0.42
C GLU A 80 -10.23 11.37 -1.58
N PHE A 81 -8.92 11.15 -1.79
CA PHE A 81 -8.41 10.34 -2.90
C PHE A 81 -8.95 8.91 -2.85
N SER A 82 -9.47 8.45 -3.99
CA SER A 82 -9.99 7.08 -4.14
C SER A 82 -9.75 6.57 -5.56
N ILE A 83 -9.19 5.36 -5.68
CA ILE A 83 -8.93 4.68 -6.94
C ILE A 83 -9.07 3.16 -6.72
N ALA A 84 -9.83 2.50 -7.58
CA ALA A 84 -10.13 1.07 -7.42
C ALA A 84 -8.99 0.16 -7.89
N ASN A 85 -8.26 0.58 -8.93
CA ASN A 85 -7.21 -0.20 -9.57
C ASN A 85 -5.97 0.68 -9.76
N LEU A 86 -5.19 0.85 -8.70
CA LEU A 86 -3.91 1.53 -8.75
C LEU A 86 -2.81 0.50 -9.01
N GLU A 87 -2.17 0.57 -10.18
CA GLU A 87 -1.09 -0.33 -10.55
C GLU A 87 0.14 -0.12 -9.65
N VAL A 88 0.71 -1.23 -9.20
CA VAL A 88 1.89 -1.25 -8.32
C VAL A 88 3.00 -2.10 -8.93
N ARG A 89 4.23 -1.74 -8.59
CA ARG A 89 5.43 -2.51 -8.90
C ARG A 89 6.35 -2.57 -7.70
N TRP A 90 7.04 -3.69 -7.53
CA TRP A 90 8.13 -3.75 -6.57
C TRP A 90 9.32 -2.94 -7.11
N SER A 91 9.83 -2.02 -6.30
CA SER A 91 11.08 -1.31 -6.54
C SER A 91 12.15 -1.91 -5.63
N ALA A 92 13.13 -2.61 -6.22
CA ALA A 92 14.24 -3.18 -5.46
C ALA A 92 15.17 -2.10 -4.88
N GLU A 93 15.29 -0.97 -5.58
CA GLU A 93 16.06 0.20 -5.15
C GLU A 93 15.47 0.82 -3.87
N ASP A 94 14.14 1.01 -3.85
CA ASP A 94 13.45 1.59 -2.69
C ASP A 94 13.10 0.55 -1.61
N GLY A 95 13.21 -0.74 -1.93
CA GLY A 95 12.71 -1.82 -1.07
C GLY A 95 11.21 -1.71 -0.78
N ALA A 96 10.43 -1.23 -1.77
CA ALA A 96 9.04 -0.81 -1.59
C ALA A 96 8.13 -1.33 -2.70
N LEU A 97 6.85 -1.53 -2.37
CA LEU A 97 5.80 -1.60 -3.37
C LEU A 97 5.38 -0.17 -3.74
N VAL A 98 5.52 0.19 -5.00
CA VAL A 98 5.40 1.58 -5.48
C VAL A 98 4.28 1.69 -6.51
N ALA A 99 3.49 2.75 -6.43
CA ALA A 99 2.55 3.18 -7.46
C ALA A 99 2.76 4.67 -7.77
N ASP A 100 2.61 5.03 -9.03
CA ASP A 100 2.51 6.43 -9.43
C ASP A 100 1.10 6.93 -9.07
N LEU A 101 1.03 8.00 -8.28
CA LEU A 101 -0.24 8.66 -7.99
C LEU A 101 -0.62 9.52 -9.19
N PRO A 102 -1.87 9.46 -9.66
CA PRO A 102 -2.31 10.37 -10.70
C PRO A 102 -2.25 11.79 -10.14
N SER A 103 -1.70 12.71 -10.92
CA SER A 103 -1.70 14.13 -10.56
C SER A 103 -3.15 14.56 -10.29
N PRO A 104 -3.41 15.31 -9.21
CA PRO A 104 -4.72 15.93 -9.05
C PRO A 104 -5.02 16.81 -10.28
N PRO A 105 -6.28 16.85 -10.73
CA PRO A 105 -6.70 17.66 -11.88
C PRO A 105 -6.47 19.16 -11.66
#